data_AF-A0AAV6AXZ8-F1
#
_entry.id   AF-A0AAV6AXZ8-F1
#
_cell.length_a   1.000
_cell.length_b   1.000
_cell.length_c   1.000
_cell.angle_alpha   90.00
_cell.angle_beta   90.00
_cell.angle_gamma   90.00
#
_symmetry.space_group_name_H-M   'P 1'
#
loop_
_entity.id
_entity.type
_entity.pdbx_description
1 polymer ?
#
loop_
_entity_poly.entity_id
_entity_poly.type
_entity_poly.pdbx_seq_one_letter_code
_entity_poly.pdbx_strand_id
1 'polypeptide(L)' 'GSTSSTSGGSGKAPYWVRLVRSGNTFTAYKSSNGTTWTTVSTHTISMNANTYIGLAVTSRRDGTLNTSRFDNVSATP' A
#
# COMPACT_ATOMS: atom_id res chain seq x y z
N GLY A 1 -9.17 -2.68 17.61
CA GLY A 1 -8.47 -2.29 16.38
C GLY A 1 -9.08 -3.06 15.23
N SER A 2 -9.43 -2.39 14.14
CA SER A 2 -10.02 -3.01 12.96
C SER A 2 -8.97 -3.18 11.89
N THR A 3 -8.97 -4.31 11.18
CA THR A 3 -8.09 -4.54 10.03
C THR A 3 -8.95 -4.64 8.78
N SER A 4 -8.60 -3.89 7.73
CA SER A 4 -9.16 -4.06 6.39
C SER A 4 -8.05 -4.51 5.46
N SER A 5 -8.34 -5.52 4.64
CA SER A 5 -7.41 -6.02 3.62
C SER A 5 -8.11 -6.17 2.29
N THR A 6 -7.48 -5.71 1.23
CA THR A 6 -7.96 -5.91 -0.15
C THR A 6 -6.86 -6.53 -0.98
N SER A 7 -7.23 -7.48 -1.86
CA SER A 7 -6.27 -8.07 -2.79
C SER A 7 -5.83 -7.03 -3.82
N GLY A 8 -4.52 -6.82 -3.94
CA GLY A 8 -3.91 -5.98 -4.98
C GLY A 8 -3.91 -6.62 -6.38
N GLY A 9 -4.35 -7.88 -6.47
CA GLY A 9 -4.17 -8.73 -7.66
C GLY A 9 -2.74 -9.26 -7.78
N SER A 10 -2.46 -9.95 -8.89
CA SER A 10 -1.11 -10.40 -9.22
C SER A 10 -0.27 -9.24 -9.79
N GLY A 11 1.02 -9.24 -9.50
CA GLY A 11 1.99 -8.27 -10.01
C GLY A 11 3.40 -8.81 -9.85
N LYS A 12 4.29 -8.45 -10.78
CA LYS A 12 5.72 -8.75 -10.71
C LYS A 12 6.49 -7.47 -10.39
N ALA A 13 7.45 -7.55 -9.48
CA ALA A 13 8.39 -6.46 -9.27
C ALA A 13 9.28 -6.27 -10.52
N PRO A 14 9.72 -5.03 -10.83
CA PRO A 14 9.43 -3.80 -10.10
C PRO A 14 8.00 -3.29 -10.33
N TYR A 15 7.37 -2.77 -9.29
CA TYR A 15 6.02 -2.21 -9.35
C TYR A 15 5.87 -1.08 -8.34
N TRP A 16 5.08 -0.08 -8.69
CA TRP A 16 4.82 1.08 -7.86
C TRP A 16 3.49 0.93 -7.13
N VAL A 17 3.48 1.35 -5.87
CA VAL A 17 2.29 1.41 -5.02
C VAL A 17 2.12 2.82 -4.51
N ARG A 18 0.87 3.26 -4.37
CA ARG A 18 0.53 4.56 -3.79
C ARG A 18 -0.72 4.45 -2.96
N LEU A 19 -0.70 5.07 -1.79
CA LEU A 19 -1.84 5.19 -0.90
C LEU A 19 -2.16 6.67 -0.74
N VAL A 20 -3.40 7.06 -1.02
CA VAL A 20 -3.87 8.44 -0.84
C VAL A 20 -4.94 8.42 0.23
N ARG A 21 -4.79 9.28 1.23
CA ARG A 21 -5.79 9.53 2.27
C ARG A 21 -6.43 10.90 2.04
N SER A 22 -7.75 10.97 2.05
CA SER A 22 -8.51 12.21 2.11
C SER A 22 -9.56 12.11 3.22
N GLY A 23 -9.32 12.80 4.34
CA GLY A 23 -10.10 12.63 5.57
C GLY A 23 -10.03 11.19 6.10
N ASN A 24 -11.14 10.46 6.01
CA ASN A 24 -11.22 9.04 6.39
C ASN A 24 -11.23 8.09 5.18
N THR A 25 -11.12 8.61 3.97
CA THR A 25 -11.15 7.81 2.74
C THR A 25 -9.73 7.50 2.30
N PHE A 26 -9.45 6.22 2.12
CA PHE A 26 -8.16 5.69 1.68
C PHE A 26 -8.34 5.05 0.30
N THR A 27 -7.58 5.54 -0.67
CA THR A 27 -7.56 4.97 -2.03
C THR A 27 -6.18 4.40 -2.31
N ALA A 28 -6.15 3.10 -2.61
CA ALA A 28 -4.94 2.39 -3.00
C ALA A 28 -4.82 2.38 -4.53
N TYR A 29 -3.62 2.64 -5.01
CA TYR A 29 -3.27 2.63 -6.43
C TYR A 29 -2.02 1.79 -6.67
N LYS A 30 -1.91 1.32 -7.91
CA LYS A 30 -0.77 0.54 -8.37
C LYS A 30 -0.36 0.99 -9.77
N SER A 31 0.92 0.86 -10.12
CA SER A 31 1.44 1.26 -11.42
C SER A 31 2.66 0.45 -11.83
N SER A 32 2.77 0.09 -13.11
CA SER A 32 3.97 -0.55 -13.67
C SER A 32 5.09 0.45 -14.01
N ASN A 33 4.76 1.74 -14.18
CA ASN A 33 5.66 2.76 -14.70
C ASN A 33 5.85 3.97 -13.76
N GLY A 34 5.11 4.04 -12.66
CA GLY A 34 5.16 5.14 -11.69
C GLY A 34 4.41 6.41 -12.12
N THR A 35 3.89 6.46 -13.35
CA THR A 35 3.23 7.63 -13.92
C THR A 35 1.74 7.40 -14.19
N THR A 36 1.38 6.23 -14.72
CA THR A 36 -0.01 5.82 -14.97
C THR A 36 -0.49 4.97 -13.81
N TRP A 37 -1.50 5.44 -13.08
CA TRP A 37 -1.98 4.79 -11.86
C TRP A 37 -3.35 4.15 -12.05
N THR A 38 -3.47 2.89 -11.67
CA THR A 38 -4.75 2.16 -11.64
C THR A 38 -5.22 2.05 -10.20
N THR A 39 -6.48 2.42 -9.95
CA THR A 39 -7.11 2.23 -8.64
C THR A 39 -7.26 0.74 -8.35
N VAL A 40 -6.81 0.32 -7.18
CA VAL A 40 -7.01 -1.04 -6.66
C VAL A 40 -8.30 -1.10 -5.86
N SER A 41 -8.47 -0.18 -4.90
CA SER A 41 -9.65 -0.14 -4.04
C SER A 41 -9.73 1.18 -3.29
N THR A 42 -10.92 1.49 -2.79
CA THR A 42 -11.20 2.63 -1.92
C THR A 42 -11.92 2.12 -0.67
N HIS A 43 -11.45 2.55 0.51
CA HIS A 43 -12.03 2.20 1.81
C HIS A 43 -12.22 3.44 2.67
N THR A 44 -13.32 3.50 3.40
CA THR A 44 -13.54 4.52 4.43
C THR A 44 -13.20 3.92 5.79
N ILE A 45 -12.15 4.43 6.43
CA ILE A 45 -11.67 3.98 7.73
C ILE A 45 -11.53 5.23 8.61
N SER A 46 -12.27 5.28 9.71
CA SER A 46 -12.15 6.39 10.65
C SER A 46 -10.79 6.33 11.35
N MET A 47 -9.95 7.34 11.13
CA MET A 47 -8.65 7.48 11.77
C MET A 47 -8.48 8.88 12.34
N ASN A 48 -7.66 9.00 13.38
CA ASN A 48 -7.20 10.29 13.89
C ASN A 48 -6.41 11.07 12.82
N ALA A 49 -6.26 12.38 13.02
CA ALA A 49 -5.49 13.23 12.12
C ALA A 49 -4.02 12.77 12.06
N ASN A 50 -3.43 12.50 13.22
CA ASN A 50 -2.06 12.02 13.34
C ASN A 50 -2.02 10.50 13.31
N THR A 51 -1.65 9.92 12.17
CA THR A 51 -1.50 8.48 12.00
C THR A 51 -0.10 8.14 11.51
N TYR A 52 0.34 6.91 11.77
CA TYR A 52 1.59 6.40 11.21
C TYR A 52 1.34 5.78 9.84
N ILE A 53 2.25 6.04 8.91
CA ILE A 53 2.28 5.41 7.59
C ILE A 53 3.61 4.70 7.39
N GLY A 54 3.59 3.57 6.72
CA GLY A 54 4.78 2.75 6.51
C GLY A 54 4.55 1.63 5.52
N LEU A 55 5.65 1.01 5.11
CA LEU A 55 5.67 -0.14 4.21
C LEU A 55 5.97 -1.40 5.03
N ALA A 56 5.19 -2.45 4.82
CA ALA A 56 5.33 -3.70 5.53
C ALA A 56 5.64 -4.85 4.57
N VAL A 57 6.54 -5.75 4.97
CA VAL A 57 6.90 -6.97 4.24
C VAL A 57 6.55 -8.16 5.12
N THR A 58 5.84 -9.12 4.56
CA THR A 58 5.45 -10.36 5.26
C THR A 58 5.70 -11.55 4.35
N SER A 59 6.39 -12.58 4.84
CA SER A 59 6.65 -13.80 4.04
C SER A 59 5.40 -14.65 3.79
N ARG A 60 4.47 -14.68 4.74
CA ARG A 60 3.28 -15.56 4.73
C ARG A 60 3.59 -17.07 4.61
N ARG A 61 4.86 -17.47 4.74
CA ARG A 61 5.32 -18.86 4.81
C ARG A 61 6.33 -19.03 5.93
N ASP A 62 6.01 -19.93 6.85
CA ASP A 62 6.90 -20.28 7.96
C ASP A 62 8.22 -20.85 7.41
N GLY A 63 9.32 -20.47 8.04
CA GLY A 63 10.67 -20.90 7.66
C GLY A 63 11.20 -20.33 6.33
N THR A 64 10.43 -19.52 5.59
CA THR A 64 10.90 -18.88 4.35
C THR A 64 11.09 -17.39 4.59
N LEU A 65 12.27 -16.85 4.31
CA LEU A 65 12.51 -15.40 4.38
C LEU A 65 12.01 -14.72 3.09
N ASN A 66 11.30 -13.60 3.25
CA ASN A 66 10.93 -12.73 2.15
C ASN A 66 11.81 -11.49 2.16
N THR A 67 12.58 -11.31 1.09
CA THR A 67 13.36 -10.10 0.85
C THR A 67 12.66 -9.26 -0.20
N SER A 68 12.01 -8.18 0.26
CA SER A 68 11.43 -7.16 -0.60
C SER A 68 12.22 -5.88 -0.46
N ARG A 69 12.56 -5.25 -1.59
CA ARG A 69 13.26 -3.96 -1.61
C ARG A 69 12.27 -2.87 -2.00
N PHE A 70 12.20 -1.82 -1.19
CA PHE A 70 11.51 -0.59 -1.54
C PHE A 70 12.53 0.42 -2.07
N ASP A 71 12.12 1.20 -3.07
CA ASP A 71 12.92 2.27 -3.65
C ASP A 71 12.00 3.46 -3.98
N ASN A 72 12.57 4.67 -4.06
CA ASN A 72 11.85 5.92 -4.33
C ASN A 72 10.65 6.18 -3.41
N VAL A 73 10.83 5.91 -2.11
CA VAL A 73 9.77 6.11 -1.10
C VAL A 73 9.59 7.60 -0.84
N SER A 74 8.37 8.10 -1.03
CA SER A 74 7.98 9.47 -0.70
C SER A 74 6.67 9.48 0.08
N ALA A 75 6.55 10.44 0.99
CA ALA A 75 5.35 10.67 1.79
C ALA A 75 5.13 12.18 1.90
N THR A 76 3.92 12.64 1.60
CA THR A 76 3.52 14.05 1.72
C THR A 76 2.29 14.13 2.63
N PRO A 77 2.20 15.15 3.51
CA PRO A 77 1.00 15.43 4.29
C PRO A 77 -0.24 15.73 3.42
#